data_AF-A0A939SA05-F1
#
_entry.id   AF-A0A939SA05-F1
#
_cell.length_a   1.000
_cell.length_b   1.000
_cell.length_c   1.000
_cell.angle_alpha   90.00
_cell.angle_beta   90.00
_cell.angle_gamma   90.00
#
_symmetry.space_group_name_H-M   'P 1'
#
loop_
_entity.id
_entity.type
_entity.pdbx_description
1 polymer ?
#
loop_
_entity_poly.entity_id
_entity_poly.type
_entity_poly.pdbx_seq_one_letter_code
_entity_poly.pdbx_strand_id
1 'polypeptide(L)'
;MKKRPPRYAELPELGDLGVRHSWGQLPEELGALAFAQADQVVAGAKLVSAGVTVPLNLAVDAFDPPLFGRDRMRHRVVEATRLDAEDVVDAFNPQASTQLDGLAHVRAREYGYYAGCPDIAQARERLGMHHWAKRGIAGRGVLLDAARFWERNGNDVDPFRGTEITVDDLLAIAGAQGVAIERGDILLVRTGWTERFLALGADARERVGAWNGLRADGRMAEFLWDSGLSLIGADNPAVENAPGSREVGSLHRRLLPALGISLMELLDLSRLSKVCEEQGRWEFFFVSVPLHLRGAVSSPANAMAML
;
A
#
# COMPACT_ATOMS: atom_id res chain seq x y z
N MET A 1 -28.02 3.59 10.22
CA MET A 1 -26.71 4.29 10.15
C MET A 1 -25.68 3.44 10.86
N LYS A 2 -24.65 2.92 10.17
CA LYS A 2 -23.53 2.26 10.87
C LYS A 2 -22.79 3.33 11.68
N LYS A 3 -22.61 3.11 12.98
CA LYS A 3 -21.93 4.02 13.90
C LYS A 3 -20.52 4.30 13.37
N ARG A 4 -20.10 5.57 13.32
CA ARG A 4 -18.71 5.92 12.98
C ARG A 4 -17.78 5.24 13.99
N PRO A 5 -16.67 4.61 13.57
CA PRO A 5 -15.71 4.06 14.50
C PRO A 5 -15.17 5.16 15.44
N PRO A 6 -14.69 4.78 16.65
CA PRO A 6 -14.04 5.71 17.57
C PRO A 6 -12.82 6.38 16.93
N ARG A 7 -12.48 7.58 17.40
CA ARG A 7 -11.22 8.26 17.05
C ARG A 7 -10.04 7.48 17.60
N TYR A 8 -8.86 7.67 17.01
CA TYR A 8 -7.64 6.95 17.40
C TYR A 8 -7.36 7.11 18.90
N ALA A 9 -7.48 8.32 19.45
CA ALA A 9 -7.27 8.61 20.87
C ALA A 9 -8.26 7.87 21.82
N GLU A 10 -9.39 7.38 21.30
CA GLU A 10 -10.40 6.63 22.04
C GLU A 10 -10.19 5.11 21.94
N LEU A 11 -9.30 4.64 21.07
CA LEU A 11 -9.00 3.21 20.90
C LEU A 11 -8.21 2.65 22.09
N PRO A 12 -8.46 1.41 22.52
CA PRO A 12 -7.65 0.76 23.54
C PRO A 12 -6.20 0.55 23.09
N GLU A 13 -5.29 0.49 24.05
CA GLU A 13 -3.90 0.11 23.82
C GLU A 13 -3.75 -1.41 23.78
N LEU A 14 -2.85 -1.87 22.91
CA LEU A 14 -2.54 -3.27 22.71
C LEU A 14 -1.50 -3.71 23.75
N GLY A 15 -2.01 -4.14 24.91
CA GLY A 15 -1.19 -4.53 26.05
C GLY A 15 -0.27 -3.39 26.49
N ASP A 16 1.03 -3.67 26.62
CA ASP A 16 2.06 -2.72 27.03
C ASP A 16 2.87 -2.11 25.86
N LEU A 17 2.43 -2.31 24.62
CA LEU A 17 3.17 -1.88 23.43
C LEU A 17 3.10 -0.38 23.13
N GLY A 18 2.22 0.37 23.80
CA GLY A 18 1.96 1.79 23.46
C GLY A 18 1.43 1.97 22.03
N VAL A 19 0.75 0.95 21.48
CA VAL A 19 0.12 0.96 20.16
C VAL A 19 -1.38 0.81 20.36
N ARG A 20 -2.19 1.69 19.78
CA ARG A 20 -3.64 1.58 19.85
C ARG A 20 -4.19 0.67 18.74
N HIS A 21 -5.28 -0.03 19.01
CA HIS A 21 -5.81 -1.05 18.09
C HIS A 21 -7.32 -0.93 17.88
N SER A 22 -7.78 -1.35 16.70
CA SER A 22 -9.18 -1.25 16.26
C SER A 22 -9.94 -2.59 16.35
N TRP A 23 -9.47 -3.53 17.16
CA TRP A 23 -10.05 -4.87 17.21
C TRP A 23 -11.52 -4.82 17.66
N GLY A 24 -12.39 -5.52 16.92
CA GLY A 24 -13.84 -5.49 17.13
C GLY A 24 -14.54 -4.21 16.64
N GLN A 25 -13.81 -3.23 16.10
CA GLN A 25 -14.40 -2.00 15.55
C GLN A 25 -14.78 -2.14 14.07
N LEU A 26 -14.13 -3.04 13.33
CA LEU A 26 -14.31 -3.28 11.90
C LEU A 26 -14.51 -4.79 11.64
N PRO A 27 -15.12 -5.17 10.50
CA PRO A 27 -15.16 -6.57 10.06
C PRO A 27 -13.74 -7.13 9.96
N GLU A 28 -13.46 -8.24 10.64
CA GLU A 28 -12.10 -8.76 10.80
C GLU A 28 -11.45 -9.11 9.45
N GLU A 29 -12.26 -9.62 8.53
CA GLU A 29 -11.83 -10.09 7.22
C GLU A 29 -11.53 -8.94 6.26
N LEU A 30 -11.94 -7.70 6.56
CA LEU A 30 -11.74 -6.52 5.71
C LEU A 30 -10.84 -5.46 6.36
N GLY A 31 -10.85 -5.35 7.69
CA GLY A 31 -10.23 -4.23 8.39
C GLY A 31 -10.72 -2.89 7.82
N ALA A 32 -9.78 -1.98 7.59
CA ALA A 32 -10.03 -0.63 7.09
C ALA A 32 -10.61 -0.60 5.67
N LEU A 33 -10.46 -1.67 4.86
CA LEU A 33 -11.15 -1.74 3.55
C LEU A 33 -12.66 -1.61 3.72
N ALA A 34 -13.23 -1.86 4.90
CA ALA A 34 -14.63 -1.60 5.20
C ALA A 34 -15.00 -0.10 5.18
N PHE A 35 -14.06 0.84 5.04
CA PHE A 35 -14.37 2.25 4.83
C PHE A 35 -14.76 2.58 3.39
N ALA A 36 -14.27 1.82 2.41
CA ALA A 36 -14.66 1.93 0.99
C ALA A 36 -16.04 1.30 0.74
N GLN A 37 -17.10 1.98 1.18
CA GLN A 37 -18.49 1.55 1.02
C GLN A 37 -19.01 1.83 -0.42
N ALA A 38 -20.21 1.34 -0.74
CA ALA A 38 -20.77 1.44 -2.08
C ALA A 38 -20.90 2.90 -2.59
N ASP A 39 -21.19 3.84 -1.70
CA ASP A 39 -21.20 5.28 -2.00
C ASP A 39 -19.82 5.79 -2.44
N GLN A 40 -18.74 5.33 -1.82
CA GLN A 40 -17.37 5.67 -2.18
C GLN A 40 -16.96 5.07 -3.53
N VAL A 41 -17.44 3.87 -3.85
CA VAL A 41 -17.26 3.27 -5.18
C VAL A 41 -17.96 4.11 -6.25
N VAL A 42 -19.20 4.52 -6.00
CA VAL A 42 -19.98 5.37 -6.92
C VAL A 42 -19.34 6.75 -7.06
N ALA A 43 -18.87 7.36 -5.97
CA ALA A 43 -18.17 8.64 -6.00
C ALA A 43 -16.88 8.55 -6.82
N GLY A 44 -16.06 7.53 -6.57
CA GLY A 44 -14.85 7.26 -7.35
C GLY A 44 -15.16 7.05 -8.84
N ALA A 45 -16.17 6.24 -9.18
CA ALA A 45 -16.54 5.99 -10.57
C ALA A 45 -16.94 7.27 -11.33
N LYS A 46 -17.53 8.26 -10.66
CA LYS A 46 -17.87 9.57 -11.26
C LYS A 46 -16.63 10.42 -11.60
N LEU A 47 -15.46 10.08 -11.07
CA LEU A 47 -14.20 10.74 -11.42
C LEU A 47 -13.67 10.29 -12.79
N VAL A 48 -14.18 9.19 -13.36
CA VAL A 48 -13.76 8.76 -14.70
C VAL A 48 -14.45 9.64 -15.74
N SER A 49 -13.72 10.64 -16.24
CA SER A 49 -14.22 11.58 -17.24
C SER A 49 -13.34 11.67 -18.49
N ALA A 50 -12.03 11.45 -18.36
CA ALA A 50 -11.10 11.49 -19.47
C ALA A 50 -10.95 10.11 -20.18
N GLY A 51 -11.34 9.03 -19.49
CA GLY A 51 -11.18 7.65 -19.99
C GLY A 51 -9.71 7.20 -19.97
N VAL A 52 -8.86 7.87 -19.20
CA VAL A 52 -7.43 7.56 -19.14
C VAL A 52 -7.20 6.47 -18.10
N THR A 53 -6.67 5.33 -18.53
CA THR A 53 -6.32 4.21 -17.65
C THR A 53 -4.81 4.18 -17.40
N VAL A 54 -4.41 4.07 -16.13
CA VAL A 54 -3.01 3.98 -15.70
C VAL A 54 -2.83 2.73 -14.83
N PRO A 55 -2.26 1.64 -15.36
CA PRO A 55 -1.80 0.51 -14.56
C PRO A 55 -0.72 0.97 -13.59
N LEU A 56 -0.74 0.45 -12.36
CA LEU A 56 0.17 0.86 -11.28
C LEU A 56 1.14 -0.26 -10.88
N ASN A 57 1.27 -1.29 -11.73
CA ASN A 57 2.04 -2.50 -11.45
C ASN A 57 3.33 -2.48 -12.25
N LEU A 58 4.43 -2.78 -11.57
CA LEU A 58 5.69 -3.16 -12.19
C LEU A 58 5.60 -4.59 -12.75
N ALA A 59 6.56 -4.94 -13.62
CA ALA A 59 6.76 -6.32 -14.01
C ALA A 59 7.00 -7.20 -12.76
N VAL A 60 6.50 -8.42 -12.76
CA VAL A 60 6.59 -9.34 -11.59
C VAL A 60 8.02 -9.69 -11.21
N ASP A 61 8.96 -9.51 -12.14
CA ASP A 61 10.40 -9.72 -12.02
C ASP A 61 11.21 -8.41 -12.07
N ALA A 62 10.56 -7.25 -11.87
CA ALA A 62 11.22 -5.94 -11.95
C ALA A 62 12.41 -5.77 -10.98
N PHE A 63 12.41 -6.55 -9.89
CA PHE A 63 13.49 -6.58 -8.91
C PHE A 63 14.29 -7.87 -9.04
N ASP A 64 15.53 -7.70 -9.49
CA ASP A 64 16.47 -8.78 -9.74
C ASP A 64 17.86 -8.42 -9.13
N PRO A 65 18.30 -9.11 -8.05
CA PRO A 65 17.53 -10.11 -7.29
C PRO A 65 16.34 -9.47 -6.55
N PRO A 66 15.30 -10.25 -6.19
CA PRO A 66 14.19 -9.74 -5.40
C PRO A 66 14.62 -9.13 -4.06
N LEU A 67 13.93 -8.07 -3.64
CA LEU A 67 14.21 -7.41 -2.37
C LEU A 67 13.98 -8.35 -1.17
N PHE A 68 14.67 -8.07 -0.07
CA PHE A 68 14.60 -8.81 1.20
C PHE A 68 14.95 -10.30 1.09
N GLY A 69 15.82 -10.67 0.13
CA GLY A 69 16.35 -12.03 -0.02
C GLY A 69 15.29 -13.06 -0.43
N ARG A 70 14.21 -12.62 -1.08
CA ARG A 70 13.18 -13.52 -1.59
C ARG A 70 13.70 -14.34 -2.77
N ASP A 71 13.13 -15.53 -2.93
CA ASP A 71 13.46 -16.40 -4.06
C ASP A 71 13.15 -15.72 -5.39
N ARG A 72 14.05 -15.93 -6.35
CA ARG A 72 13.87 -15.51 -7.73
C ARG A 72 12.78 -16.35 -8.41
N MET A 73 11.75 -15.67 -8.92
CA MET A 73 10.74 -16.28 -9.79
C MET A 73 11.40 -16.84 -11.05
N ARG A 74 10.95 -18.01 -11.50
CA ARG A 74 11.34 -18.57 -12.80
C ARG A 74 10.11 -18.66 -13.67
N HIS A 75 10.19 -18.08 -14.86
CA HIS A 75 9.14 -18.13 -15.88
C HIS A 75 9.66 -18.86 -17.10
N ARG A 76 8.88 -19.85 -17.56
CA ARG A 76 9.16 -20.61 -18.79
C ARG A 76 7.88 -20.74 -19.59
N VAL A 77 7.96 -20.47 -20.89
CA VAL A 77 6.92 -20.80 -21.84
C VAL A 77 7.18 -22.21 -22.36
N VAL A 78 6.19 -23.08 -22.24
CA VAL A 78 6.23 -24.47 -22.70
C VAL A 78 5.32 -24.62 -23.89
N GLU A 79 5.84 -25.10 -25.01
CA GLU A 79 5.02 -25.55 -26.13
C GLU A 79 4.36 -26.88 -25.73
N ALA A 80 3.07 -26.84 -25.37
CA ALA A 80 2.31 -28.01 -24.97
C ALA A 80 1.95 -28.86 -26.20
N THR A 81 1.65 -28.21 -27.32
CA THR A 81 1.45 -28.81 -28.64
C THR A 81 1.94 -27.85 -29.73
N ARG A 82 1.99 -28.29 -30.99
CA ARG A 82 2.33 -27.41 -32.14
C ARG A 82 1.39 -26.20 -32.31
N LEU A 83 0.24 -26.18 -31.64
CA LEU A 83 -0.77 -25.12 -31.72
C LEU A 83 -0.98 -24.39 -30.38
N ASP A 84 -0.40 -24.89 -29.28
CA ASP A 84 -0.71 -24.45 -27.92
C ASP A 84 0.57 -24.24 -27.10
N ALA A 85 0.63 -23.13 -26.37
CA ALA A 85 1.70 -22.83 -25.42
C ALA A 85 1.11 -22.48 -24.05
N GLU A 86 1.87 -22.81 -23.00
CA GLU A 86 1.50 -22.60 -21.60
C GLU A 86 2.64 -21.93 -20.84
N ASP A 87 2.30 -21.18 -19.79
CA ASP A 87 3.27 -20.60 -18.87
C ASP A 87 3.47 -21.48 -17.63
N VAL A 88 4.73 -21.75 -17.31
CA VAL A 88 5.13 -22.33 -16.02
C VAL A 88 5.84 -21.25 -15.20
N VAL A 89 5.26 -20.93 -14.05
CA VAL A 89 5.81 -19.97 -13.10
C VAL A 89 6.15 -20.68 -11.79
N ASP A 90 7.45 -20.76 -11.48
CA ASP A 90 7.98 -21.38 -10.27
C ASP A 90 8.51 -20.33 -9.29
N ALA A 91 8.44 -20.62 -7.99
CA ALA A 91 8.90 -19.74 -6.91
C ALA A 91 8.28 -18.32 -6.97
N PHE A 92 7.02 -18.23 -7.39
CA PHE A 92 6.29 -16.97 -7.41
C PHE A 92 6.04 -16.47 -5.99
N ASN A 93 6.60 -15.31 -5.68
CA ASN A 93 6.38 -14.63 -4.42
C ASN A 93 5.63 -13.31 -4.70
N PRO A 94 4.34 -13.18 -4.30
CA PRO A 94 3.55 -11.96 -4.49
C PRO A 94 4.22 -10.68 -3.98
N GLN A 95 5.14 -10.80 -3.04
CA GLN A 95 5.86 -9.70 -2.42
C GLN A 95 7.20 -9.35 -3.10
N ALA A 96 7.51 -9.95 -4.25
CA ALA A 96 8.74 -9.68 -4.99
C ALA A 96 8.68 -8.40 -5.86
N SER A 97 7.48 -7.88 -6.13
CA SER A 97 7.23 -6.70 -6.96
C SER A 97 6.04 -5.91 -6.40
N THR A 98 5.32 -5.15 -7.22
CA THR A 98 4.12 -4.40 -6.79
C THR A 98 3.13 -5.32 -6.08
N GLN A 99 2.87 -5.03 -4.81
CA GLN A 99 2.21 -5.97 -3.89
C GLN A 99 1.15 -5.29 -3.02
N LEU A 100 0.31 -6.13 -2.44
CA LEU A 100 -0.69 -5.82 -1.44
C LEU A 100 -0.47 -6.72 -0.22
N ASP A 101 -0.29 -6.11 0.93
CA ASP A 101 -0.08 -6.78 2.21
C ASP A 101 -1.37 -6.94 3.00
N GLY A 102 -1.63 -8.18 3.38
CA GLY A 102 -2.83 -8.56 4.12
C GLY A 102 -2.71 -8.42 5.62
N LEU A 103 -3.86 -8.51 6.27
CA LEU A 103 -4.00 -8.46 7.72
C LEU A 103 -3.29 -9.62 8.45
N ALA A 104 -2.94 -10.68 7.70
CA ALA A 104 -2.14 -11.81 8.15
C ALA A 104 -0.64 -11.72 7.79
N HIS A 105 -0.16 -10.60 7.21
CA HIS A 105 1.23 -10.46 6.79
C HIS A 105 2.17 -10.22 7.98
N VAL A 106 1.85 -9.27 8.84
CA VAL A 106 2.64 -8.89 10.01
C VAL A 106 1.83 -9.07 11.29
N ARG A 107 2.47 -9.60 12.34
CA ARG A 107 1.88 -9.74 13.69
C ARG A 107 2.44 -8.71 14.68
N ALA A 108 1.62 -8.30 15.65
CA ALA A 108 1.99 -7.48 16.79
C ALA A 108 2.64 -8.36 17.87
N ARG A 109 3.91 -8.73 17.68
CA ARG A 109 4.70 -9.53 18.63
C ARG A 109 3.90 -10.73 19.21
N GLU A 110 3.81 -10.87 20.53
CA GLU A 110 3.07 -11.93 21.22
C GLU A 110 1.54 -11.83 21.06
N TYR A 111 0.99 -10.65 20.75
CA TYR A 111 -0.46 -10.39 20.70
C TYR A 111 -1.16 -10.93 19.44
N GLY A 112 -0.40 -11.30 18.40
CA GLY A 112 -0.94 -11.95 17.20
C GLY A 112 -1.17 -11.00 16.01
N TYR A 113 -1.91 -11.47 15.02
CA TYR A 113 -2.33 -10.72 13.83
C TYR A 113 -3.55 -9.86 14.12
N TYR A 114 -4.12 -9.22 13.10
CA TYR A 114 -5.34 -8.43 13.24
C TYR A 114 -6.47 -9.21 13.94
N ALA A 115 -7.32 -8.48 14.67
CA ALA A 115 -8.41 -9.06 15.46
C ALA A 115 -7.96 -10.13 16.48
N GLY A 116 -6.73 -10.02 16.98
CA GLY A 116 -6.17 -10.91 18.01
C GLY A 116 -5.96 -12.35 17.55
N CYS A 117 -5.79 -12.58 16.24
CA CYS A 117 -5.58 -13.93 15.73
C CYS A 117 -4.17 -14.45 16.13
N PRO A 118 -4.05 -15.54 16.91
CA PRO A 118 -2.82 -15.84 17.64
C PRO A 118 -1.71 -16.44 16.77
N ASP A 119 -2.08 -17.11 15.69
CA ASP A 119 -1.18 -17.85 14.82
C ASP A 119 -1.57 -17.76 13.33
N ILE A 120 -0.63 -18.17 12.48
CA ILE A 120 -0.79 -18.07 11.03
C ILE A 120 -1.82 -19.08 10.49
N ALA A 121 -2.01 -20.24 11.11
CA ALA A 121 -2.96 -21.24 10.64
C ALA A 121 -4.39 -20.68 10.71
N GLN A 122 -4.74 -20.06 11.84
CA GLN A 122 -6.02 -19.38 12.01
C GLN A 122 -6.12 -18.10 11.18
N ALA A 123 -5.03 -17.33 11.07
CA ALA A 123 -5.04 -16.06 10.34
C ALA A 123 -5.29 -16.26 8.84
N ARG A 124 -4.78 -17.35 8.26
CA ARG A 124 -5.04 -17.71 6.86
C ARG A 124 -6.53 -17.93 6.58
N GLU A 125 -7.25 -18.53 7.50
CA GLU A 125 -8.70 -18.73 7.34
C GLU A 125 -9.48 -17.43 7.56
N ARG A 126 -9.20 -16.73 8.65
CA ARG A 126 -9.97 -15.55 9.10
C ARG A 126 -9.66 -14.27 8.32
N LEU A 127 -8.40 -14.09 7.93
CA LEU A 127 -7.86 -12.82 7.42
C LEU A 127 -7.27 -12.94 6.00
N GLY A 128 -7.35 -14.11 5.37
CA GLY A 128 -6.69 -14.36 4.09
C GLY A 128 -7.30 -13.56 2.93
N MET A 129 -6.47 -13.21 1.94
CA MET A 129 -6.81 -12.39 0.76
C MET A 129 -8.04 -12.83 -0.03
N HIS A 130 -8.39 -14.11 0.01
CA HIS A 130 -9.61 -14.62 -0.63
C HIS A 130 -10.91 -13.92 -0.19
N HIS A 131 -10.98 -13.35 1.02
CA HIS A 131 -12.12 -12.53 1.44
C HIS A 131 -12.22 -11.24 0.62
N TRP A 132 -11.06 -10.65 0.29
CA TRP A 132 -10.97 -9.43 -0.51
C TRP A 132 -11.19 -9.73 -1.99
N ALA A 133 -10.63 -10.83 -2.50
CA ALA A 133 -10.83 -11.25 -3.88
C ALA A 133 -12.32 -11.47 -4.22
N LYS A 134 -13.13 -11.92 -3.25
CA LYS A 134 -14.59 -12.05 -3.40
C LYS A 134 -15.34 -10.73 -3.42
N ARG A 135 -14.82 -9.70 -2.75
CA ARG A 135 -15.44 -8.36 -2.67
C ARG A 135 -14.96 -7.42 -3.77
N GLY A 136 -13.70 -7.53 -4.16
CA GLY A 136 -12.96 -6.52 -4.93
C GLY A 136 -12.52 -5.33 -4.07
N ILE A 137 -11.54 -4.58 -4.59
CA ILE A 137 -11.12 -3.29 -4.04
C ILE A 137 -11.39 -2.25 -5.12
N ALA A 138 -12.30 -1.33 -4.84
CA ALA A 138 -12.62 -0.22 -5.73
C ALA A 138 -13.04 0.99 -4.90
N GLY A 139 -12.74 2.20 -5.37
CA GLY A 139 -13.08 3.42 -4.65
C GLY A 139 -12.37 4.64 -5.20
N ARG A 140 -12.49 5.76 -4.48
CA ARG A 140 -11.70 6.96 -4.77
C ARG A 140 -10.25 6.74 -4.34
N GLY A 141 -9.33 6.94 -5.28
CA GLY A 141 -7.90 7.01 -5.02
C GLY A 141 -7.43 8.45 -5.01
N VAL A 142 -6.47 8.77 -4.14
CA VAL A 142 -5.81 10.08 -4.07
C VAL A 142 -4.31 9.86 -4.15
N LEU A 143 -3.62 10.56 -5.05
CA LEU A 143 -2.16 10.57 -5.13
C LEU A 143 -1.62 11.81 -4.43
N LEU A 144 -0.73 11.63 -3.46
CA LEU A 144 0.15 12.69 -2.92
C LEU A 144 1.57 12.48 -3.44
N ASP A 145 2.05 13.40 -4.27
CA ASP A 145 3.36 13.30 -4.92
C ASP A 145 4.43 14.09 -4.16
N ALA A 146 4.99 13.45 -3.13
CA ALA A 146 6.05 14.04 -2.31
C ALA A 146 7.30 14.35 -3.12
N ALA A 147 7.70 13.46 -4.04
CA ALA A 147 8.91 13.66 -4.84
C ALA A 147 8.80 14.91 -5.73
N ARG A 148 7.68 15.07 -6.45
CA ARG A 148 7.44 16.28 -7.27
C ARG A 148 7.26 17.53 -6.41
N PHE A 149 6.59 17.41 -5.27
CA PHE A 149 6.41 18.53 -4.34
C PHE A 149 7.77 19.07 -3.88
N TRP A 150 8.69 18.20 -3.46
CA TRP A 150 10.02 18.63 -3.04
C TRP A 150 10.84 19.22 -4.18
N GLU A 151 10.83 18.59 -5.36
CA GLU A 151 11.50 19.11 -6.56
C GLU A 151 11.07 20.54 -6.88
N ARG A 152 9.75 20.82 -6.86
CA ARG A 152 9.18 22.15 -7.11
C ARG A 152 9.56 23.21 -6.07
N ASN A 153 9.84 22.78 -4.85
CA ASN A 153 10.26 23.64 -3.76
C ASN A 153 11.80 23.75 -3.66
N GLY A 154 12.54 23.31 -4.68
CA GLY A 154 13.99 23.41 -4.72
C GLY A 154 14.72 22.40 -3.84
N ASN A 155 14.02 21.37 -3.37
CA ASN A 155 14.58 20.28 -2.58
C ASN A 155 14.72 19.04 -3.46
N ASP A 156 15.88 18.82 -4.07
CA ASP A 156 16.18 17.54 -4.72
C ASP A 156 16.48 16.48 -3.65
N VAL A 157 15.42 15.83 -3.18
CA VAL A 157 15.51 14.79 -2.16
C VAL A 157 15.81 13.46 -2.84
N ASP A 158 17.04 12.98 -2.68
CA ASP A 158 17.40 11.63 -3.10
C ASP A 158 16.49 10.59 -2.41
N PRO A 159 15.75 9.75 -3.17
CA PRO A 159 14.82 8.77 -2.63
C PRO A 159 15.49 7.68 -1.80
N PHE A 160 16.82 7.53 -1.87
CA PHE A 160 17.59 6.52 -1.17
C PHE A 160 18.19 6.99 0.17
N ARG A 161 17.72 8.10 0.74
CA ARG A 161 18.30 8.69 1.97
C ARG A 161 17.62 8.27 3.27
N GLY A 162 16.38 7.81 3.23
CA GLY A 162 15.64 7.48 4.44
C GLY A 162 14.85 8.64 5.05
N THR A 163 14.58 9.69 4.25
CA THR A 163 13.81 10.87 4.67
C THR A 163 12.42 10.48 5.16
N GLU A 164 12.04 11.00 6.33
CA GLU A 164 10.72 10.85 6.92
C GLU A 164 9.73 11.83 6.29
N ILE A 165 8.63 11.31 5.75
CA ILE A 165 7.45 12.08 5.33
C ILE A 165 6.50 12.16 6.53
N THR A 166 6.34 13.35 7.09
CA THR A 166 5.48 13.60 8.25
C THR A 166 4.03 13.85 7.84
N VAL A 167 3.12 13.87 8.82
CA VAL A 167 1.72 14.27 8.59
C VAL A 167 1.63 15.70 8.03
N ASP A 168 2.48 16.61 8.50
CA ASP A 168 2.49 17.99 8.01
C ASP A 168 2.91 18.07 6.54
N ASP A 169 3.86 17.23 6.12
CA ASP A 169 4.25 17.11 4.71
C ASP A 169 3.08 16.62 3.86
N LEU A 170 2.38 15.56 4.29
CA LEU A 170 1.21 15.05 3.56
C LEU A 170 0.11 16.12 3.41
N LEU A 171 -0.15 16.89 4.46
CA LEU A 171 -1.12 17.99 4.42
C LEU A 171 -0.67 19.13 3.51
N ALA A 172 0.62 19.47 3.53
CA ALA A 172 1.20 20.49 2.65
C ALA A 172 1.13 20.07 1.17
N ILE A 173 1.44 18.80 0.87
CA ILE A 173 1.33 18.23 -0.48
C ILE A 173 -0.13 18.24 -0.94
N ALA A 174 -1.05 17.78 -0.10
CA ALA A 174 -2.49 17.79 -0.41
C ALA A 174 -2.99 19.21 -0.70
N GLY A 175 -2.59 20.19 0.10
CA GLY A 175 -2.90 21.61 -0.10
C GLY A 175 -2.32 22.17 -1.40
N ALA A 176 -1.06 21.87 -1.72
CA ALA A 176 -0.42 22.33 -2.96
C ALA A 176 -1.03 21.69 -4.21
N GLN A 177 -1.53 20.46 -4.10
CA GLN A 177 -2.22 19.74 -5.17
C GLN A 177 -3.72 20.09 -5.26
N GLY A 178 -4.26 20.82 -4.28
CA GLY A 178 -5.69 21.18 -4.23
C GLY A 178 -6.62 19.98 -4.03
N VAL A 179 -6.15 18.93 -3.32
CA VAL A 179 -6.93 17.71 -3.07
C VAL A 179 -7.16 17.52 -1.57
N ALA A 180 -8.34 17.00 -1.21
CA ALA A 180 -8.67 16.63 0.16
C ALA A 180 -8.67 15.11 0.33
N ILE A 181 -8.15 14.63 1.46
CA ILE A 181 -8.31 13.24 1.88
C ILE A 181 -9.68 13.09 2.55
N GLU A 182 -10.46 12.13 2.09
CA GLU A 182 -11.78 11.81 2.58
C GLU A 182 -11.87 10.37 3.08
N ARG A 183 -12.91 10.11 3.86
CA ARG A 183 -13.15 8.79 4.42
C ARG A 183 -13.46 7.79 3.32
N GLY A 184 -12.75 6.67 3.33
CA GLY A 184 -12.86 5.60 2.35
C GLY A 184 -11.80 5.66 1.26
N ASP A 185 -11.02 6.75 1.20
CA ASP A 185 -9.98 6.91 0.20
C ASP A 185 -8.92 5.82 0.26
N ILE A 186 -8.37 5.54 -0.92
CA ILE A 186 -7.15 4.79 -1.13
C ILE A 186 -6.04 5.82 -1.33
N LEU A 187 -5.20 6.01 -0.32
CA LEU A 187 -4.14 7.01 -0.36
C LEU A 187 -2.88 6.42 -0.99
N LEU A 188 -2.39 7.00 -2.08
CA LEU A 188 -1.13 6.64 -2.71
C LEU A 188 -0.11 7.76 -2.49
N VAL A 189 1.11 7.42 -2.09
CA VAL A 189 2.19 8.37 -1.84
C VAL A 189 3.35 8.07 -2.79
N ARG A 190 3.68 9.01 -3.68
CA ARG A 190 4.84 8.91 -4.55
C ARG A 190 6.08 9.52 -3.89
N THR A 191 7.07 8.67 -3.64
CA THR A 191 8.39 8.99 -3.11
C THR A 191 9.45 9.09 -4.20
N GLY A 192 9.18 8.55 -5.39
CA GLY A 192 10.10 8.48 -6.53
C GLY A 192 11.07 7.28 -6.48
N TRP A 193 10.92 6.37 -5.51
CA TRP A 193 11.88 5.30 -5.26
C TRP A 193 11.92 4.26 -6.39
N THR A 194 10.79 3.67 -6.81
CA THR A 194 10.77 2.66 -7.88
C THR A 194 11.33 3.18 -9.20
N GLU A 195 10.90 4.36 -9.63
CA GLU A 195 11.38 5.00 -10.88
C GLU A 195 12.90 5.18 -10.86
N ARG A 196 13.45 5.71 -9.77
CA ARG A 196 14.89 5.96 -9.65
C ARG A 196 15.67 4.66 -9.47
N PHE A 197 15.15 3.68 -8.74
CA PHE A 197 15.82 2.39 -8.53
C PHE A 197 15.94 1.59 -9.83
N LEU A 198 14.86 1.55 -10.62
CA LEU A 198 14.84 0.83 -11.89
C LEU A 198 15.76 1.47 -12.94
N ALA A 199 16.03 2.77 -12.84
CA ALA A 199 17.01 3.47 -13.68
C ALA A 199 18.48 3.19 -13.31
N LEU A 200 18.76 2.61 -12.15
CA LEU A 200 20.12 2.27 -11.72
C LEU A 200 20.67 1.03 -12.45
N GLY A 201 21.98 1.00 -12.68
CA GLY A 201 22.71 -0.22 -13.03
C GLY A 201 22.89 -1.16 -11.83
N ALA A 202 23.23 -2.43 -12.09
CA ALA A 202 23.30 -3.50 -11.09
C ALA A 202 24.15 -3.13 -9.85
N ASP A 203 25.39 -2.69 -10.04
CA ASP A 203 26.30 -2.31 -8.94
C ASP A 203 25.72 -1.20 -8.05
N ALA A 204 24.98 -0.26 -8.62
CA ALA A 204 24.38 0.83 -7.86
C ALA A 204 23.16 0.36 -7.06
N ARG A 205 22.37 -0.58 -7.59
CA ARG A 205 21.24 -1.18 -6.87
C ARG A 205 21.68 -1.91 -5.61
N GLU A 206 22.82 -2.62 -5.66
CA GLU A 206 23.37 -3.32 -4.49
C GLU A 206 23.73 -2.39 -3.32
N ARG A 207 23.96 -1.10 -3.59
CA ARG A 207 24.31 -0.10 -2.57
C ARG A 207 23.08 0.60 -1.98
N VAL A 208 21.88 0.38 -2.52
CA VAL A 208 20.64 0.99 -2.00
C VAL A 208 20.20 0.24 -0.74
N GLY A 209 20.37 0.86 0.42
CA GLY A 209 19.98 0.31 1.72
C GLY A 209 18.97 1.15 2.49
N ALA A 210 18.48 2.24 1.91
CA ALA A 210 17.58 3.19 2.54
C ALA A 210 16.54 3.69 1.53
N TRP A 211 15.42 4.17 2.03
CA TRP A 211 14.34 4.72 1.24
C TRP A 211 13.51 5.73 2.02
N ASN A 212 13.15 6.82 1.34
CA ASN A 212 12.21 7.79 1.90
C ASN A 212 10.83 7.15 2.05
N GLY A 213 10.05 7.59 3.02
CA GLY A 213 8.73 7.03 3.29
C GLY A 213 8.06 7.69 4.47
N LEU A 214 6.86 7.22 4.82
CA LEU A 214 6.09 7.78 5.93
C LEU A 214 6.82 7.59 7.25
N ARG A 215 6.77 8.62 8.10
CA ARG A 215 7.25 8.52 9.48
C ARG A 215 6.44 7.48 10.24
N ALA A 216 7.11 6.60 10.96
CA ALA A 216 6.50 5.44 11.62
C ALA A 216 5.84 5.71 13.00
N ASP A 217 5.59 6.97 13.34
CA ASP A 217 5.17 7.38 14.68
C ASP A 217 3.65 7.21 14.93
N GLY A 218 3.25 7.45 16.18
CA GLY A 218 1.84 7.39 16.58
C GLY A 218 0.98 8.46 15.93
N ARG A 219 1.55 9.63 15.60
CA ARG A 219 0.84 10.73 14.95
C ARG A 219 0.46 10.37 13.51
N MET A 220 1.35 9.69 12.78
CA MET A 220 1.03 9.15 11.46
C MET A 220 -0.08 8.10 11.55
N ALA A 221 0.02 7.15 12.48
CA ALA A 221 -1.03 6.13 12.67
C ALA A 221 -2.41 6.75 13.03
N GLU A 222 -2.41 7.76 13.90
CA GLU A 222 -3.60 8.54 14.24
C GLU A 222 -4.21 9.22 13.02
N PHE A 223 -3.40 9.95 12.25
CA PHE A 223 -3.83 10.65 11.06
C PHE A 223 -4.48 9.69 10.03
N LEU A 224 -3.84 8.56 9.76
CA LEU A 224 -4.32 7.58 8.79
C LEU A 224 -5.65 6.93 9.24
N TRP A 225 -5.78 6.63 10.54
CA TRP A 225 -7.01 6.09 11.12
C TRP A 225 -8.16 7.11 11.13
N ASP A 226 -7.92 8.31 11.65
CA ASP A 226 -8.97 9.33 11.83
C ASP A 226 -9.46 9.91 10.50
N SER A 227 -8.60 9.90 9.46
CA SER A 227 -8.99 10.18 8.07
C SER A 227 -9.94 9.11 7.53
N GLY A 228 -9.94 7.89 8.09
CA GLY A 228 -10.79 6.78 7.67
C GLY A 228 -10.37 6.20 6.32
N LEU A 229 -9.06 6.13 6.07
CA LEU A 229 -8.49 5.55 4.85
C LEU A 229 -8.78 4.06 4.73
N SER A 230 -9.17 3.60 3.55
CA SER A 230 -9.43 2.18 3.32
C SER A 230 -8.16 1.37 3.06
N LEU A 231 -7.17 2.00 2.44
CA LEU A 231 -5.89 1.40 2.06
C LEU A 231 -4.85 2.52 1.90
N ILE A 232 -3.58 2.21 2.14
CA ILE A 232 -2.47 3.11 1.84
C ILE A 232 -1.42 2.40 0.97
N GLY A 233 -0.84 3.12 0.02
CA GLY A 233 0.20 2.58 -0.85
C GLY A 233 1.33 3.57 -1.12
N ALA A 234 2.50 3.05 -1.44
CA ALA A 234 3.64 3.85 -1.89
C ALA A 234 4.44 3.14 -3.00
N ASP A 235 5.29 3.91 -3.67
CA ASP A 235 6.25 3.43 -4.67
C ASP A 235 7.63 3.10 -4.05
N ASN A 236 7.68 2.82 -2.74
CA ASN A 236 8.88 2.41 -2.02
C ASN A 236 8.71 0.96 -1.47
N PRO A 237 9.77 0.37 -0.87
CA PRO A 237 9.74 -1.02 -0.41
C PRO A 237 8.94 -1.32 0.87
N ALA A 238 8.38 -0.32 1.56
CA ALA A 238 7.85 -0.52 2.92
C ALA A 238 6.72 0.44 3.35
N VAL A 239 6.28 1.37 2.51
CA VAL A 239 5.47 2.56 2.84
C VAL A 239 6.15 3.52 3.82
N GLU A 240 6.59 3.04 4.99
CA GLU A 240 7.43 3.75 5.95
C GLU A 240 8.89 3.91 5.48
N ASN A 241 9.57 4.92 6.02
CA ASN A 241 10.98 5.17 5.68
C ASN A 241 11.91 4.08 6.25
N ALA A 242 13.07 3.91 5.63
CA ALA A 242 14.18 3.15 6.21
C ALA A 242 15.54 3.83 5.98
N PRO A 243 16.49 3.73 6.93
CA PRO A 243 16.38 3.00 8.19
C PRO A 243 15.42 3.68 9.17
N GLY A 244 14.56 2.89 9.81
CA GLY A 244 13.69 3.36 10.88
C GLY A 244 14.43 3.48 12.23
N SER A 245 13.73 3.97 13.26
CA SER A 245 14.25 4.05 14.62
C SER A 245 13.47 3.13 15.57
N ARG A 246 14.20 2.41 16.43
CA ARG A 246 13.59 1.58 17.49
C ARG A 246 12.71 2.39 18.44
N GLU A 247 13.06 3.65 18.69
CA GLU A 247 12.31 4.55 19.56
C GLU A 247 10.96 4.96 18.96
N VAL A 248 10.90 5.09 17.64
CA VAL A 248 9.68 5.46 16.91
C VAL A 248 8.77 4.24 16.70
N GLY A 249 9.36 3.09 16.39
CA GLY A 249 8.66 1.84 16.17
C GLY A 249 8.55 1.49 14.69
N SER A 250 7.42 0.91 14.29
CA SER A 250 7.16 0.51 12.90
C SER A 250 5.72 0.80 12.54
N LEU A 251 5.54 1.47 11.39
CA LEU A 251 4.23 1.77 10.86
C LEU A 251 3.50 0.50 10.46
N HIS A 252 4.19 -0.49 9.87
CA HIS A 252 3.60 -1.81 9.58
C HIS A 252 2.91 -2.42 10.80
N ARG A 253 3.55 -2.35 11.98
CA ARG A 253 2.99 -2.91 13.23
C ARG A 253 1.84 -2.08 13.79
N ARG A 254 1.85 -0.76 13.57
CA ARG A 254 0.73 0.12 13.94
C ARG A 254 -0.47 -0.06 13.02
N LEU A 255 -0.23 -0.31 11.73
CA LEU A 255 -1.29 -0.37 10.72
C LEU A 255 -1.89 -1.78 10.59
N LEU A 256 -1.09 -2.80 10.25
CA LEU A 256 -1.60 -4.12 9.88
C LEU A 256 -2.24 -4.88 11.08
N PRO A 257 -1.48 -5.29 12.11
CA PRO A 257 -2.06 -6.09 13.19
C PRO A 257 -2.88 -5.26 14.18
N ALA A 258 -2.64 -3.94 14.31
CA ALA A 258 -3.35 -3.13 15.31
C ALA A 258 -4.58 -2.41 14.72
N LEU A 259 -4.40 -1.54 13.72
CA LEU A 259 -5.51 -0.75 13.16
C LEU A 259 -6.28 -1.44 12.02
N GLY A 260 -5.73 -2.51 11.45
CA GLY A 260 -6.31 -3.19 10.31
C GLY A 260 -6.24 -2.38 9.00
N ILE A 261 -5.25 -1.49 8.89
CA ILE A 261 -5.00 -0.72 7.66
C ILE A 261 -3.92 -1.45 6.86
N SER A 262 -4.24 -1.76 5.61
CA SER A 262 -3.37 -2.54 4.73
C SER A 262 -2.52 -1.69 3.80
N LEU A 263 -1.43 -2.29 3.32
CA LEU A 263 -0.36 -1.60 2.60
C LEU A 263 -0.27 -2.09 1.16
N MET A 264 0.03 -1.18 0.25
CA MET A 264 0.56 -1.50 -1.08
C MET A 264 1.97 -0.95 -1.23
N GLU A 265 2.86 -1.75 -1.81
CA GLU A 265 4.27 -1.40 -1.91
C GLU A 265 4.74 -1.55 -3.35
N LEU A 266 5.83 -0.84 -3.67
CA LEU A 266 6.50 -0.92 -4.98
C LEU A 266 5.55 -0.60 -6.15
N LEU A 267 4.58 0.30 -5.96
CA LEU A 267 3.71 0.77 -7.03
C LEU A 267 4.51 1.51 -8.12
N ASP A 268 4.08 1.40 -9.37
CA ASP A 268 4.52 2.32 -10.43
C ASP A 268 3.63 3.56 -10.44
N LEU A 269 4.09 4.60 -9.75
CA LEU A 269 3.39 5.88 -9.65
C LEU A 269 3.94 6.95 -10.61
N SER A 270 4.98 6.63 -11.38
CA SER A 270 5.68 7.60 -12.24
C SER A 270 4.76 8.15 -13.33
N ARG A 271 4.04 7.25 -14.03
CA ARG A 271 3.08 7.61 -15.06
C ARG A 271 1.82 8.25 -14.48
N LEU A 272 1.34 7.76 -13.34
CA LEU A 272 0.16 8.33 -12.68
C LEU A 272 0.42 9.79 -12.28
N SER A 273 1.58 10.08 -11.68
CA SER A 273 2.00 11.44 -11.35
C SER A 273 1.97 12.38 -12.56
N LYS A 274 2.51 11.95 -13.71
CA LYS A 274 2.52 12.74 -14.95
C LYS A 274 1.10 13.01 -15.45
N VAL A 275 0.25 11.99 -15.48
CA VAL A 275 -1.16 12.12 -15.89
C VAL A 275 -1.94 13.04 -14.95
N CYS A 276 -1.76 12.89 -13.62
CA CYS A 276 -2.41 13.75 -12.63
C CYS A 276 -2.01 15.22 -12.81
N GLU A 277 -0.72 15.47 -13.05
CA GLU A 277 -0.22 16.82 -13.32
C GLU A 277 -0.82 17.40 -14.61
N GLU A 278 -0.77 16.66 -15.72
CA GLU A 278 -1.28 17.11 -17.03
C GLU A 278 -2.78 17.43 -16.98
N GLN A 279 -3.54 16.68 -16.18
CA GLN A 279 -4.97 16.87 -15.98
C GLN A 279 -5.30 17.90 -14.89
N GLY A 280 -4.33 18.30 -14.07
CA GLY A 280 -4.57 19.08 -12.85
C GLY A 280 -5.49 18.37 -11.85
N ARG A 281 -5.47 17.03 -11.81
CA ARG A 281 -6.38 16.19 -11.00
C ARG A 281 -5.60 15.12 -10.27
N TRP A 282 -5.70 15.12 -8.94
CA TRP A 282 -4.96 14.21 -8.05
C TRP A 282 -5.85 13.15 -7.39
N GLU A 283 -7.12 13.12 -7.78
CA GLU A 283 -8.11 12.11 -7.39
C GLU A 283 -8.59 11.36 -8.63
N PHE A 284 -8.83 10.06 -8.47
CA PHE A 284 -9.16 9.14 -9.57
C PHE A 284 -10.00 7.98 -9.07
N PHE A 285 -10.59 7.23 -9.99
CA PHE A 285 -11.17 5.93 -9.65
C PHE A 285 -10.06 4.88 -9.58
N PHE A 286 -9.94 4.22 -8.43
CA PHE A 286 -8.96 3.17 -8.21
C PHE A 286 -9.64 1.80 -8.19
N VAL A 287 -9.00 0.81 -8.80
CA VAL A 287 -9.39 -0.60 -8.70
C VAL A 287 -8.14 -1.46 -8.43
N SER A 288 -8.28 -2.45 -7.56
CA SER A 288 -7.31 -3.53 -7.33
C SER A 288 -8.04 -4.86 -7.17
N VAL A 289 -7.51 -5.90 -7.81
CA VAL A 289 -8.12 -7.24 -7.77
C VAL A 289 -7.06 -8.25 -7.34
N PRO A 290 -6.99 -8.61 -6.05
CA PRO A 290 -6.01 -9.56 -5.56
C PRO A 290 -6.30 -10.98 -6.08
N LEU A 291 -5.26 -11.81 -6.12
CA LEU A 291 -5.39 -13.22 -6.46
C LEU A 291 -6.38 -13.90 -5.50
N HIS A 292 -7.28 -14.72 -6.07
CA HIS A 292 -8.22 -15.51 -5.28
C HIS A 292 -7.55 -16.76 -4.69
N LEU A 293 -6.46 -16.56 -3.96
CA LEU A 293 -5.70 -17.62 -3.30
C LEU A 293 -6.15 -17.76 -1.84
N ARG A 294 -6.79 -18.90 -1.54
CA ARG A 294 -7.31 -19.18 -0.18
C ARG A 294 -6.17 -19.15 0.84
N GLY A 295 -6.34 -18.31 1.86
CA GLY A 295 -5.37 -18.14 2.93
C GLY A 295 -4.04 -17.53 2.53
N ALA A 296 -3.97 -16.79 1.42
CA ALA A 296 -2.82 -15.97 1.14
C ALA A 296 -2.75 -14.76 2.11
N VAL A 297 -1.54 -14.42 2.53
CA VAL A 297 -1.26 -13.24 3.38
C VAL A 297 -0.99 -11.98 2.56
N SER A 298 -0.87 -12.14 1.25
CA SER A 298 -0.48 -11.10 0.29
C SER A 298 -1.00 -11.45 -1.09
N SER A 299 -0.90 -10.49 -2.00
CA SER A 299 -1.19 -10.65 -3.43
C SER A 299 -0.34 -9.66 -4.21
N PRO A 300 -0.05 -9.88 -5.52
CA PRO A 300 0.24 -8.76 -6.40
C PRO A 300 -0.89 -7.73 -6.27
N ALA A 301 -0.57 -6.44 -6.35
CA ALA A 301 -1.60 -5.42 -6.18
C ALA A 301 -2.64 -5.47 -7.31
N ASN A 302 -2.20 -5.77 -8.54
CA ASN A 302 -3.04 -5.77 -9.74
C ASN A 302 -3.93 -4.50 -9.78
N ALA A 303 -3.28 -3.36 -9.62
CA ALA A 303 -3.90 -2.07 -9.39
C ALA A 303 -3.94 -1.20 -10.65
N MET A 304 -4.99 -0.39 -10.77
CA MET A 304 -5.19 0.55 -11.87
C MET A 304 -5.91 1.81 -11.37
N ALA A 305 -5.47 2.96 -11.85
CA ALA A 305 -6.15 4.24 -11.72
C ALA A 305 -6.87 4.62 -13.02
N MET A 306 -8.01 5.30 -12.92
CA MET A 306 -8.81 5.77 -14.04
C MET A 306 -9.26 7.22 -13.82
N LEU A 307 -8.99 8.09 -14.80
CA LEU A 307 -9.32 9.53 -14.78
C LEU A 307 -10.29 9.92 -15.89
#